data_AF-A0A673GS37-F1
#
_entry.id   AF-A0A673GS37-F1
#
_cell.length_a   1.000
_cell.length_b   1.000
_cell.length_c   1.000
_cell.angle_alpha   90.00
_cell.angle_beta   90.00
_cell.angle_gamma   90.00
#
_symmetry.space_group_name_H-M   'P 1'
#
loop_
_entity.id
_entity.type
_entity.pdbx_description
1 polymer ?
#
loop_
_entity_poly.entity_id
_entity_poly.type
_entity_poly.pdbx_seq_one_letter_code
_entity_poly.pdbx_strand_id
1 'polypeptide(L)'
;MARRVFTNSRERWRQQNVNGAFSELRKLIPTHPPDKKLSKNEILRLAMKYISFLMQLLKDQTSGQPTSADQLKLTRFHNKTHPSVTQNTSPIVFRGVKCMVYCGVTLVKFAF
;
A
#
# COMPACT_ATOMS: atom_id res chain seq x y z
N MET A 1 10.28 16.38 -29.80
CA MET A 1 10.96 15.61 -28.72
C MET A 1 10.78 16.22 -27.32
N ALA A 2 10.78 17.55 -27.14
CA ALA A 2 10.63 18.21 -25.83
C ALA A 2 9.38 17.81 -25.01
N ARG A 3 8.20 17.63 -25.64
CA ARG A 3 6.96 17.24 -24.95
C ARG A 3 7.02 15.84 -24.31
N ARG A 4 7.69 14.89 -24.97
CA ARG A 4 7.88 13.52 -24.45
C ARG A 4 8.80 13.53 -23.23
N VAL A 5 9.89 14.31 -23.30
CA VAL A 5 10.84 14.47 -22.18
C VAL A 5 10.14 15.09 -20.97
N PHE A 6 9.43 16.21 -21.15
CA PHE A 6 8.68 16.86 -20.05
C PHE A 6 7.63 15.93 -19.42
N THR A 7 6.92 15.15 -20.25
CA THR A 7 5.92 14.20 -19.75
C THR A 7 6.56 13.05 -18.97
N ASN A 8 7.70 12.52 -19.43
CA ASN A 8 8.45 11.49 -18.71
C ASN A 8 8.96 12.01 -17.36
N SER A 9 9.54 13.21 -17.33
CA SER A 9 10.01 13.84 -16.10
C SER A 9 8.88 13.99 -15.07
N ARG A 10 7.69 14.41 -15.51
CA ARG A 10 6.53 14.54 -14.63
C ARG A 10 6.06 13.19 -14.09
N GLU A 11 5.97 12.16 -14.93
CA GLU A 11 5.56 10.83 -14.48
C GLU A 11 6.60 10.22 -13.51
N ARG A 12 7.90 10.44 -13.78
CA ARG A 12 8.97 10.05 -12.85
C ARG A 12 8.79 10.71 -11.49
N TRP A 13 8.49 12.01 -11.45
CA TRP A 13 8.23 12.72 -10.19
C TRP A 13 7.01 12.15 -9.46
N ARG A 14 5.93 11.84 -10.18
CA ARG A 14 4.76 11.17 -9.59
C ARG A 14 5.11 9.82 -8.97
N GLN A 15 5.90 9.01 -9.67
CA GLN A 15 6.37 7.71 -9.19
C GLN A 15 7.32 7.84 -7.98
N GLN A 16 8.16 8.87 -7.95
CA GLN A 16 9.01 9.17 -6.78
C GLN A 16 8.18 9.48 -5.54
N ASN A 17 7.11 10.27 -5.67
CA ASN A 17 6.18 10.54 -4.56
C ASN A 17 5.53 9.25 -4.04
N VAL A 18 5.03 8.39 -4.94
CA VAL A 18 4.45 7.10 -4.55
C VAL A 18 5.50 6.22 -3.86
N ASN A 19 6.71 6.14 -4.41
CA ASN A 19 7.79 5.36 -3.80
C ASN A 19 8.18 5.92 -2.42
N GLY A 20 8.18 7.25 -2.24
CA GLY A 20 8.39 7.88 -0.93
C GLY A 20 7.35 7.45 0.10
N ALA A 21 6.07 7.43 -0.27
CA ALA A 21 5.02 6.93 0.61
C ALA A 21 5.18 5.44 0.97
N PHE A 22 5.65 4.61 0.03
CA PHE A 22 6.00 3.21 0.30
C PHE A 22 7.17 3.08 1.29
N SER A 23 8.16 3.96 1.21
CA SER A 23 9.29 4.00 2.15
C SER A 23 8.85 4.40 3.56
N GLU A 24 7.95 5.39 3.70
CA GLU A 24 7.40 5.75 5.01
C GLU A 24 6.56 4.62 5.59
N LEU A 25 5.70 3.99 4.78
CA LEU A 25 4.92 2.83 5.23
C LEU A 25 5.83 1.67 5.68
N ARG A 26 6.96 1.44 4.99
CA ARG A 26 7.93 0.40 5.34
C ARG A 26 8.52 0.58 6.75
N LYS A 27 8.75 1.83 7.19
CA LYS A 27 9.32 2.13 8.52
C LYS A 27 8.36 1.75 9.65
N LEU A 28 7.06 1.79 9.40
CA LEU A 28 6.02 1.46 10.38
C LEU A 28 5.78 -0.05 10.51
N ILE A 29 6.26 -0.85 9.56
CA ILE A 29 6.05 -2.30 9.55
C ILE A 29 7.13 -2.98 10.39
N PRO A 30 6.75 -3.70 11.48
CA PRO A 30 7.71 -4.44 12.30
C PRO A 30 8.27 -5.64 11.52
N THR A 31 9.60 -5.71 11.37
CA THR A 31 10.30 -6.84 10.74
C THR A 31 11.57 -7.22 11.49
N HIS A 32 11.94 -8.50 11.42
CA HIS A 32 13.25 -8.98 11.83
C HIS A 32 13.99 -9.60 10.62
N PRO A 33 15.19 -9.13 10.27
CA PRO A 33 15.88 -7.94 10.80
C PRO A 33 15.19 -6.64 10.35
N PRO A 34 15.43 -5.48 11.01
CA PRO A 34 14.73 -4.21 10.73
C PRO A 34 14.99 -3.69 9.31
N ASP A 35 16.15 -4.01 8.73
CA ASP A 35 16.61 -3.64 7.39
C ASP A 35 16.19 -4.63 6.30
N LYS A 36 15.32 -5.59 6.61
CA LYS A 36 14.81 -6.55 5.61
C LYS A 36 14.24 -5.83 4.39
N LYS A 37 14.76 -6.14 3.20
CA LYS A 37 14.19 -5.62 1.93
C LYS A 37 12.84 -6.28 1.68
N LEU A 38 11.79 -5.49 1.55
CA LEU A 38 10.43 -5.94 1.26
C LEU A 38 10.00 -5.45 -0.12
N SER A 39 9.28 -6.28 -0.87
CA SER A 39 8.61 -5.86 -2.10
C SER A 39 7.39 -4.98 -1.81
N LYS A 40 6.93 -4.21 -2.80
CA LYS A 40 5.71 -3.39 -2.68
C LYS A 40 4.49 -4.22 -2.27
N ASN A 41 4.36 -5.44 -2.81
CA ASN A 41 3.25 -6.32 -2.47
C ASN A 41 3.33 -6.82 -1.02
N GLU A 42 4.52 -7.20 -0.56
CA GLU A 42 4.73 -7.61 0.84
C GLU A 42 4.47 -6.48 1.82
N ILE A 43 4.90 -5.25 1.50
CA ILE A 43 4.61 -4.05 2.31
C ILE A 43 3.10 -3.90 2.50
N LEU A 44 2.31 -4.00 1.43
CA LEU A 44 0.84 -3.88 1.52
C LEU A 44 0.23 -5.01 2.37
N ARG A 45 0.68 -6.25 2.16
CA ARG A 45 0.17 -7.41 2.92
C ARG A 45 0.51 -7.32 4.40
N LEU A 46 1.73 -6.90 4.74
CA LEU A 46 2.17 -6.74 6.12
C LEU A 46 1.47 -5.57 6.80
N ALA A 47 1.25 -4.46 6.11
CA ALA A 47 0.49 -3.33 6.63
C ALA A 47 -0.93 -3.74 7.04
N MET A 48 -1.66 -4.47 6.18
CA MET A 48 -2.99 -4.98 6.51
C MET A 48 -2.97 -5.90 7.74
N LYS A 49 -2.01 -6.84 7.79
CA LYS A 49 -1.86 -7.75 8.94
C LYS A 49 -1.56 -6.99 10.23
N TYR A 50 -0.71 -5.97 10.15
CA TYR A 50 -0.31 -5.20 11.32
C TYR A 50 -1.46 -4.36 11.87
N ILE A 51 -2.25 -3.72 11.01
CA ILE A 51 -3.47 -3.01 11.43
C ILE A 51 -4.44 -3.98 12.14
N SER A 52 -4.72 -5.15 11.55
CA SER A 52 -5.60 -6.14 12.17
C SER A 52 -5.08 -6.66 13.51
N PHE A 53 -3.77 -6.86 13.63
CA PHE A 53 -3.13 -7.27 14.87
C PHE A 53 -3.31 -6.21 15.98
N LEU A 54 -3.04 -4.94 15.67
CA LEU A 54 -3.23 -3.85 16.63
C LEU A 54 -4.70 -3.72 17.06
N MET A 55 -5.64 -3.92 16.14
CA MET A 55 -7.07 -3.93 16.47
C MET A 55 -7.46 -5.07 17.42
N GLN A 56 -6.89 -6.26 17.26
CA GLN A 56 -7.14 -7.39 18.17
C GLN A 56 -6.53 -7.12 19.54
N LEU A 57 -5.27 -6.66 19.58
CA LEU A 57 -4.60 -6.32 20.83
C LEU A 57 -5.40 -5.31 21.66
N LEU A 58 -5.95 -4.27 21.03
CA LEU A 58 -6.78 -3.28 21.73
C LEU A 58 -8.10 -3.88 22.26
N LYS A 59 -8.71 -4.83 21.54
CA LYS A 59 -9.93 -5.54 21.98
C LYS A 59 -9.67 -6.44 23.19
N ASP A 60 -8.52 -7.10 23.22
CA ASP A 60 -8.14 -7.97 24.32
C ASP A 60 -7.88 -7.15 25.60
N GLN A 61 -7.27 -5.98 25.46
CA GLN A 61 -7.01 -5.08 26.59
C GLN A 61 -8.28 -4.47 27.20
N THR A 62 -9.30 -4.17 26.41
CA THR A 62 -10.57 -3.59 26.92
C THR A 62 -11.54 -4.63 27.47
N SER A 63 -11.36 -5.92 27.15
CA SER A 63 -12.30 -6.97 27.52
C SER A 63 -11.99 -7.68 28.84
N GLY A 64 -10.87 -7.35 29.52
CA GLY A 64 -10.65 -7.64 30.93
C GLY A 64 -10.73 -9.12 31.35
N GLN A 65 -10.68 -10.07 30.42
CA GLN A 65 -10.63 -11.49 30.76
C GLN A 65 -9.24 -12.08 30.47
N PRO A 66 -8.60 -12.72 31.46
CA PRO A 66 -7.41 -13.50 31.22
C PRO A 66 -7.82 -14.80 30.53
N THR A 67 -7.84 -14.79 29.19
CA THR A 67 -7.84 -16.06 28.45
C THR A 67 -6.43 -16.66 28.55
N SER A 68 -6.22 -17.37 29.64
CA SER A 68 -5.08 -18.23 29.89
C SER A 68 -5.05 -19.39 28.89
N ALA A 69 -4.69 -19.16 27.62
CA ALA A 69 -4.26 -20.20 26.67
C ALA A 69 -3.97 -19.64 25.25
N ASP A 70 -2.97 -18.78 25.08
CA ASP A 70 -2.14 -18.86 23.86
C ASP A 70 -0.81 -18.14 24.08
N GLN A 71 0.05 -18.84 24.82
CA GLN A 71 1.47 -18.56 24.86
C GLN A 71 2.03 -18.48 23.43
N LEU A 72 2.66 -17.34 23.14
CA LEU A 72 3.88 -17.27 22.34
C LEU A 72 3.80 -17.91 20.94
N LYS A 73 3.13 -17.24 20.00
CA LYS A 73 3.55 -17.27 18.59
C LYS A 73 4.18 -15.95 18.16
N LEU A 74 5.23 -15.55 18.89
CA LEU A 74 6.31 -14.72 18.34
C LEU A 74 7.31 -15.58 17.53
N THR A 75 6.85 -16.70 16.97
CA THR A 75 7.61 -17.44 15.97
C THR A 75 6.63 -17.88 14.91
N ARG A 76 6.89 -17.49 13.66
CA ARG A 76 6.74 -18.27 12.42
C ARG A 76 6.66 -17.31 11.22
N PHE A 77 7.82 -16.81 10.79
CA PHE A 77 8.06 -16.50 9.37
C PHE A 77 7.86 -17.77 8.55
N HIS A 78 6.63 -18.20 8.31
CA HIS A 78 6.33 -19.24 7.33
C HIS A 78 5.27 -18.76 6.37
N ASN A 79 5.75 -18.44 5.18
CA ASN A 79 5.27 -18.97 3.91
C ASN A 79 4.15 -20.01 4.10
N LYS A 80 2.90 -19.58 3.95
CA LYS A 80 1.83 -20.46 3.53
C LYS A 80 1.35 -20.00 2.16
N THR A 81 1.65 -20.88 1.22
CA THR A 81 1.10 -21.12 -0.10
C THR A 81 -0.27 -20.52 -0.35
N HIS A 82 -0.40 -20.00 -1.57
CA HIS A 82 -1.62 -19.58 -2.28
C HIS A 82 -2.89 -20.35 -1.87
N PRO A 83 -3.99 -19.66 -1.55
CA PRO A 83 -5.28 -20.02 -2.11
C PRO A 83 -5.38 -19.35 -3.49
N SER A 84 -5.58 -20.17 -4.51
CA SER A 84 -5.96 -19.77 -5.86
C SER A 84 -7.27 -19.00 -5.80
N VAL A 85 -7.20 -17.67 -5.69
CA VAL A 85 -8.37 -16.82 -5.94
C VAL A 85 -8.44 -16.64 -7.45
N THR A 86 -9.38 -17.33 -8.08
CA THR A 86 -9.77 -17.13 -9.46
C THR A 86 -10.30 -15.70 -9.59
N GLN A 87 -9.45 -14.78 -10.06
CA GLN A 87 -9.87 -13.43 -10.36
C GLN A 87 -10.54 -13.45 -11.73
N ASN A 88 -11.87 -13.60 -11.74
CA ASN A 88 -12.67 -13.10 -12.85
C ASN A 88 -12.48 -11.57 -12.87
N THR A 89 -11.52 -11.10 -13.65
CA THR A 89 -11.37 -9.67 -13.94
C THR A 89 -12.08 -9.37 -15.25
N SER A 90 -13.38 -9.08 -15.14
CA SER A 90 -14.05 -8.26 -16.15
C SER A 90 -13.23 -6.99 -16.38
N PRO A 91 -12.99 -6.56 -17.62
CA PRO A 91 -12.25 -5.33 -17.88
C PRO A 91 -13.07 -4.15 -17.33
N ILE A 92 -12.56 -3.54 -16.27
CA ILE A 92 -12.97 -2.22 -15.80
C ILE A 92 -12.66 -1.21 -16.91
N VAL A 93 -13.65 -0.96 -17.77
CA VAL A 93 -13.64 0.15 -18.72
C VAL A 93 -13.73 1.45 -17.93
N PHE A 94 -12.58 2.05 -17.64
CA PHE A 94 -12.53 3.42 -17.12
C PHE A 94 -12.87 4.39 -18.25
N ARG A 95 -14.17 4.56 -18.50
CA ARG A 95 -14.69 5.72 -19.23
C ARG A 95 -14.47 6.96 -18.37
N GLY A 96 -13.47 7.75 -18.75
CA GLY A 96 -13.44 9.20 -18.60
C GLY A 96 -13.62 9.77 -17.20
N VAL A 97 -12.63 9.57 -16.31
CA VAL A 97 -12.47 10.46 -15.16
C VAL A 97 -11.45 11.54 -15.51
N LYS A 98 -11.95 12.73 -15.80
CA LYS A 98 -11.18 13.93 -16.13
C LYS A 98 -10.44 14.38 -14.87
N CYS A 99 -9.20 13.92 -14.70
CA CYS A 99 -8.33 14.38 -13.62
C CYS A 99 -7.92 15.83 -13.90
N MET A 100 -8.64 16.76 -13.30
CA MET A 100 -8.34 18.19 -13.34
C MET A 100 -7.28 18.47 -12.28
N VAL A 101 -6.00 18.34 -12.65
CA VAL A 101 -4.89 18.77 -11.81
C VAL A 101 -4.71 20.26 -12.02
N TYR A 102 -5.12 21.05 -11.02
CA TYR A 102 -4.76 22.46 -10.94
C TYR A 102 -3.26 22.58 -10.68
N CYS A 103 -2.54 23.21 -11.60
CA CYS A 103 -1.20 23.74 -11.36
C CYS A 103 -1.16 25.14 -11.96
N GLY A 104 -0.70 26.11 -11.16
CA GLY A 104 -0.95 27.53 -11.31
C GLY A 104 -0.71 28.12 -12.71
N VAL A 105 -1.54 29.12 -13.01
CA VAL A 105 -1.49 30.08 -14.12
C VAL A 105 -1.54 29.50 -15.54
N THR A 106 -2.74 29.05 -15.97
CA THR A 106 -3.42 29.44 -17.24
C THR A 106 -4.59 28.48 -17.50
N LEU A 107 -5.81 29.01 -17.50
CA LEU A 107 -7.03 28.30 -17.87
C LEU A 107 -7.11 28.15 -19.40
N VAL A 108 -6.48 27.13 -19.98
CA VAL A 108 -6.63 26.88 -21.43
C VAL A 108 -7.93 26.09 -21.66
N LYS A 109 -8.98 26.79 -22.10
CA LYS A 109 -10.14 26.18 -22.74
C LYS A 109 -9.69 25.54 -24.06
N PHE A 110 -9.95 24.25 -24.24
CA PHE A 110 -10.01 23.67 -25.60
C PHE A 110 -11.37 22.99 -25.76
N ALA A 111 -12.10 23.49 -26.75
CA ALA A 111 -13.39 23.01 -27.21
C ALA A 111 -13.19 21.89 -28.24
N PHE A 112 -14.14 20.94 -28.21
CA PHE A 112 -14.35 19.74 -29.03
C PHE A 112 -13.22 18.71 -29.11
#